data_AF-A0A6M5Z2T6-F1
#
_entry.id   AF-A0A6M5Z2T6-F1
#
_cell.length_a   1.000
_cell.length_b   1.000
_cell.length_c   1.000
_cell.angle_alpha   90.00
_cell.angle_beta   90.00
_cell.angle_gamma   90.00
#
_symmetry.space_group_name_H-M   'P 1'
#
loop_
_entity.id
_entity.type
_entity.pdbx_description
1 polymer ?
#
loop_
_entity_poly.entity_id
_entity_poly.type
_entity_poly.pdbx_seq_one_letter_code
_entity_poly.pdbx_strand_id
1 'polypeptide(L)' 'MPNADQLLARLYALRKDYADDPEDETYQALHHAFLFISYNMGAFKDYVKKEEEKAEKE' A
#
# COMPACT_ATOMS: atom_id res chain seq x y z
N MET A 1 7.95 3.11 -11.96
CA MET A 1 6.79 2.29 -11.54
C MET A 1 5.69 3.24 -11.04
N PRO A 2 4.49 2.83 -10.62
CA PRO A 2 3.63 3.75 -9.84
C PRO A 2 4.38 4.27 -8.62
N ASN A 3 4.26 5.56 -8.32
CA ASN A 3 4.89 6.14 -7.15
C ASN A 3 4.19 5.70 -5.84
N ALA A 4 4.78 5.98 -4.69
CA ALA A 4 4.24 5.57 -3.39
C ALA A 4 2.80 6.06 -3.15
N ASP A 5 2.47 7.30 -3.53
CA ASP A 5 1.12 7.84 -3.37
C ASP A 5 0.10 7.08 -4.26
N GLN A 6 0.50 6.73 -5.49
CA GLN A 6 -0.30 5.91 -6.41
C GLN A 6 -0.46 4.46 -5.92
N LEU A 7 0.57 3.87 -5.32
CA LEU A 7 0.50 2.54 -4.72
C LEU A 7 -0.45 2.52 -3.51
N LEU A 8 -0.37 3.52 -2.63
CA LEU A 8 -1.30 3.65 -1.50
C LEU A 8 -2.75 3.85 -1.98
N ALA A 9 -2.96 4.66 -3.02
CA ALA A 9 -4.29 4.85 -3.60
C ALA A 9 -4.87 3.54 -4.18
N ARG A 10 -4.03 2.71 -4.80
CA ARG A 10 -4.45 1.37 -5.27
C ARG A 10 -4.78 0.43 -4.11
N LEU A 11 -3.98 0.43 -3.04
CA LEU A 11 -4.26 -0.35 -1.84
C LEU A 11 -5.60 0.05 -1.20
N TYR A 12 -5.92 1.34 -1.19
CA TYR A 12 -7.22 1.83 -0.74
C TYR A 12 -8.37 1.34 -1.61
N ALA A 13 -8.20 1.34 -2.94
CA ALA A 13 -9.21 0.80 -3.86
C ALA A 13 -9.43 -0.70 -3.63
N LEU A 14 -8.34 -1.48 -3.55
CA LEU A 14 -8.42 -2.92 -3.26
C LEU A 14 -9.14 -3.21 -1.94
N ARG A 15 -8.86 -2.45 -0.89
CA ARG A 15 -9.57 -2.59 0.39
C ARG A 15 -11.08 -2.37 0.24
N LYS A 16 -11.53 -1.47 -0.65
CA LYS A 16 -12.96 -1.20 -0.84
C LYS A 16 -13.71 -2.39 -1.43
N ASP A 17 -13.03 -3.21 -2.22
CA ASP A 17 -13.64 -4.38 -2.85
C ASP A 17 -14.08 -5.44 -1.83
N TYR A 18 -13.58 -5.36 -0.59
CA TYR A 18 -13.92 -6.23 0.54
C TYR A 18 -14.62 -5.49 1.70
N ALA A 19 -15.01 -4.22 1.49
CA ALA A 19 -15.53 -3.38 2.58
C ALA A 19 -16.98 -3.66 2.97
N ASP A 20 -17.66 -4.57 2.26
CA ASP A 20 -19.02 -5.02 2.53
C ASP A 20 -19.11 -5.99 3.73
N ASP A 21 -18.02 -6.69 4.06
CA ASP A 21 -17.88 -7.48 5.28
C ASP A 21 -16.68 -6.99 6.12
N PRO A 22 -16.94 -6.20 7.19
CA PRO A 22 -15.89 -5.73 8.08
C PRO A 22 -15.17 -6.83 8.87
N GLU A 23 -15.75 -8.04 8.98
CA GLU A 23 -15.09 -9.18 9.67
C GLU A 23 -14.24 -10.02 8.70
N ASP A 24 -14.31 -9.76 7.40
CA ASP A 24 -13.50 -10.44 6.39
C ASP A 24 -11.99 -10.26 6.66
N GLU A 25 -11.26 -11.38 6.68
CA GLU A 25 -9.84 -11.39 7.01
C GLU A 25 -8.99 -10.60 5.99
N THR A 26 -9.40 -10.59 4.72
CA THR A 26 -8.75 -9.83 3.65
C THR A 26 -8.97 -8.33 3.86
N TYR A 27 -10.20 -7.92 4.16
CA TYR A 27 -10.51 -6.54 4.51
C TYR A 27 -9.67 -6.08 5.72
N GLN A 28 -9.61 -6.89 6.79
CA GLN A 28 -8.83 -6.57 7.99
C GLN A 28 -7.34 -6.39 7.68
N ALA A 29 -6.74 -7.30 6.91
CA ALA A 29 -5.35 -7.20 6.50
C ALA A 29 -5.08 -5.95 5.66
N LEU A 30 -5.89 -5.70 4.63
CA LEU A 30 -5.76 -4.53 3.76
C LEU A 30 -6.02 -3.22 4.52
N HIS A 31 -6.99 -3.22 5.44
CA HIS A 31 -7.33 -2.06 6.27
C HIS A 31 -6.17 -1.64 7.16
N HIS A 32 -5.62 -2.58 7.92
CA HIS A 32 -4.51 -2.29 8.83
C HIS A 32 -3.22 -1.97 8.08
N ALA A 33 -2.95 -2.64 6.96
CA ALA A 33 -1.83 -2.28 6.09
C ALA A 33 -1.97 -0.85 5.54
N PHE A 34 -3.15 -0.49 5.01
CA PHE A 34 -3.43 0.84 4.50
C PHE A 34 -3.23 1.91 5.58
N LEU A 35 -3.82 1.73 6.77
CA LEU A 35 -3.68 2.68 7.87
C LEU A 35 -2.22 2.84 8.27
N PHE A 36 -1.51 1.72 8.51
CA PHE A 36 -0.12 1.76 8.92
C PHE A 36 0.76 2.49 7.90
N ILE A 37 0.63 2.17 6.61
CA ILE A 37 1.41 2.83 5.54
C ILE A 37 1.04 4.31 5.44
N SER A 38 -0.26 4.66 5.54
CA SER A 38 -0.71 6.06 5.49
C SER A 38 -0.09 6.94 6.58
N TYR A 39 0.15 6.38 7.77
CA TYR A 39 0.85 7.09 8.86
C TYR A 39 2.37 7.12 8.69
N ASN A 40 2.93 6.22 7.87
CA ASN A 40 4.37 6.07 7.64
C ASN A 40 4.79 6.45 6.21
N MET A 41 4.11 7.42 5.59
CA MET A 41 4.32 7.77 4.18
C MET A 41 5.74 8.19 3.82
N GLY A 42 6.50 8.79 4.75
CA GLY A 42 7.91 9.11 4.54
C GLY A 42 8.75 7.85 4.29
N ALA A 43 8.65 6.87 5.22
CA ALA A 43 9.35 5.60 5.10
C ALA A 43 8.90 4.80 3.87
N PHE A 44 7.62 4.87 3.51
CA PHE A 44 7.11 4.19 2.32
C PHE A 44 7.65 4.80 1.02
N LYS A 45 7.76 6.13 0.93
CA LYS A 45 8.41 6.81 -0.21
C LYS A 45 9.87 6.38 -0.37
N ASP A 46 10.62 6.33 0.73
CA ASP A 46 12.01 5.88 0.73
C ASP A 46 12.14 4.41 0.31
N TYR A 47 11.23 3.56 0.76
CA TYR A 47 11.16 2.16 0.35
C TYR A 47 10.93 2.01 -1.16
N VAL A 48 9.88 2.64 -1.69
CA VAL A 48 9.52 2.54 -3.12
C VAL A 48 10.68 3.02 -3.99
N LYS A 49 11.33 4.12 -3.63
CA LYS A 49 12.51 4.62 -4.34
C LYS A 49 13.66 3.60 -4.36
N LYS A 50 13.97 2.99 -3.21
CA LYS A 50 15.02 1.97 -3.10
C LYS A 50 14.70 0.73 -3.95
N GLU A 51 13.44 0.32 -4.03
CA GLU A 51 13.03 -0.81 -4.87
C GLU A 51 13.13 -0.46 -6.36
N GLU A 52 12.77 0.76 -6.76
CA GLU A 52 12.98 1.23 -8.14
C GLU A 52 14.48 1.21 -8.51
N GLU A 53 15.36 1.70 -7.63
CA GLU A 53 16.82 1.69 -7.85
C GLU A 53 17.45 0.28 -7.90
N LYS A 54 16.82 -0.72 -7.27
CA LYS A 54 17.24 -2.13 -7.37
C LYS A 54 16.83 -2.73 -8.71
N ALA A 55 15.60 -2.48 -9.13
CA ALA A 55 15.06 -3.00 -10.38
C ALA A 55 15.79 -2.47 -11.63
N GLU A 56 16.46 -1.33 -11.53
CA GLU A 56 17.31 -0.78 -12.61
C GLU A 56 18.72 -1.41 -12.67
N LYS A 57 19.12 -2.19 -11.65
CA LYS A 57 20.45 -2.81 -11.54
C LYS A 57 20.45 -4.31 -11.84
N GLU A 58 19.28 -4.93 -11.93
CA GLU A 58 19.06 -6.31 -12.39
C GLU A 58 18.70 -6.34 -13.88
#